data_AF-A0A7S0FWK8-F1
#
_entry.id   AF-A0A7S0FWK8-F1
#
_cell.length_a   1.000
_cell.length_b   1.000
_cell.length_c   1.000
_cell.angle_alpha   90.00
_cell.angle_beta   90.00
_cell.angle_gamma   90.00
#
_symmetry.space_group_name_H-M   'P 1'
#
loop_
_entity.id
_entity.type
_entity.pdbx_description
1 polymer ?
#
loop_
_entity_poly.entity_id
_entity_poly.type
_entity_poly.pdbx_seq_one_letter_code
_entity_poly.pdbx_strand_id
1 'polypeptide(L)'
;GMVFSLELVLPQVFDYIGYTGCFLSAVTGSICFATYKTWTAGAAGLMPLMTSNVLSNEGVLSGHPTVMLLFDTAFGAFCGLLGGAWVRCHAKVVGAMKRWRLKTQQKRLQKGILARALLDDSPKL
;
A
#
# COMPACT_ATOMS: atom_id res chain seq x y z
N GLY A 1 8.78 6.02 -5.95
CA GLY A 1 7.41 6.57 -5.85
C GLY A 1 6.70 6.46 -7.17
N MET A 2 6.88 7.44 -8.06
CA MET A 2 6.20 7.51 -9.36
C MET A 2 6.33 6.23 -10.22
N VAL A 3 7.54 5.67 -10.36
CA VAL A 3 7.76 4.45 -11.17
C VAL A 3 6.91 3.27 -10.67
N PHE A 4 6.83 3.09 -9.35
CA PHE A 4 6.01 2.06 -8.72
C PHE A 4 4.51 2.30 -8.94
N SER A 5 4.06 3.54 -8.87
CA SER A 5 2.67 3.89 -9.18
C SER A 5 2.32 3.59 -10.64
N LEU A 6 3.24 3.86 -11.57
CA LEU A 6 3.05 3.52 -12.98
C LEU A 6 2.99 2.01 -13.20
N GLU A 7 3.86 1.25 -12.54
CA GLU A 7 3.88 -0.20 -12.62
C GLU A 7 2.57 -0.83 -12.08
N LEU A 8 1.97 -0.23 -11.06
CA LEU A 8 0.73 -0.76 -10.45
C LEU A 8 -0.56 -0.28 -11.12
N VAL A 9 -0.58 0.92 -11.70
CA VAL A 9 -1.83 1.60 -12.08
C VAL A 9 -1.93 1.85 -13.59
N LEU A 10 -0.82 1.91 -14.33
CA LEU A 10 -0.89 2.33 -15.73
C LEU A 10 -1.45 1.22 -16.63
N PRO A 11 -2.39 1.52 -17.55
CA PRO A 11 -2.73 0.62 -18.65
C PRO A 11 -1.49 0.24 -19.47
N GLN A 12 -1.55 -0.89 -20.18
CA GLN A 12 -0.47 -1.49 -20.98
C GLN A 12 0.18 -0.55 -22.02
N VAL A 13 -0.39 0.64 -22.26
CA VAL A 13 0.13 1.66 -23.18
C VAL A 13 0.79 2.78 -22.38
N PHE A 14 2.08 3.00 -22.63
CA PHE A 14 2.84 4.08 -22.02
C PHE A 14 2.40 5.44 -22.56
N ASP A 15 1.97 6.34 -21.68
CA ASP A 15 1.69 7.74 -21.99
C ASP A 15 2.73 8.65 -21.31
N TYR A 16 3.47 9.40 -22.14
CA TYR A 16 4.48 10.34 -21.69
C TYR A 16 3.90 11.54 -20.92
N ILE A 17 2.69 11.97 -21.28
CA ILE A 17 2.03 13.11 -20.63
C ILE A 17 1.63 12.71 -19.20
N GLY A 18 0.97 11.55 -19.05
CA GLY A 18 0.67 10.97 -17.75
C GLY A 18 1.92 10.73 -16.89
N TYR A 19 3.00 10.21 -17.48
CA TYR A 19 4.29 10.04 -16.80
C TYR A 19 4.82 11.37 -16.23
N THR A 20 4.86 12.41 -17.07
CA THR A 20 5.40 13.73 -16.70
C THR A 20 4.55 14.39 -15.62
N GLY A 21 3.22 14.29 -15.72
CA GLY A 21 2.31 14.77 -14.69
C GLY A 21 2.53 14.09 -13.33
N CYS A 22 2.70 12.77 -13.32
CA CYS A 22 3.00 12.03 -12.09
C CYS A 22 4.36 12.41 -11.50
N PHE A 23 5.36 12.65 -12.35
CA PHE A 23 6.69 13.09 -11.92
C PHE A 23 6.64 14.46 -11.25
N LEU A 24 6.02 15.45 -11.91
CA LEU A 24 5.91 16.81 -11.38
C LEU A 24 5.13 16.85 -10.05
N SER A 25 4.06 16.07 -9.95
CA SER A 25 3.30 15.92 -8.71
C SER A 25 4.15 15.34 -7.57
N ALA A 26 4.95 14.30 -7.85
CA ALA A 26 5.84 13.71 -6.85
C ALA A 26 6.94 14.67 -6.38
N VAL A 27 7.54 15.45 -7.29
CA VAL A 27 8.54 16.48 -6.97
C VAL A 27 7.91 17.57 -6.10
N THR A 28 6.74 18.07 -6.49
CA THR A 28 6.03 19.12 -5.76
C THR A 28 5.66 18.66 -4.35
N GLY A 29 5.11 17.44 -4.21
CA GLY A 29 4.81 16.85 -2.91
C GLY A 29 6.06 16.68 -2.02
N SER A 30 7.19 16.33 -2.61
CA SER A 30 8.47 16.20 -1.89
C SER A 30 8.97 17.56 -1.39
N ILE A 31 8.84 18.62 -2.19
CA ILE A 31 9.18 19.99 -1.80
C ILE A 31 8.27 20.46 -0.66
N CYS A 32 6.95 20.29 -0.78
CA CYS A 32 6.00 20.66 0.27
C CYS A 32 6.27 19.92 1.59
N PHE A 33 6.57 18.62 1.51
CA PHE A 33 6.93 17.84 2.69
C PHE A 33 8.23 18.34 3.34
N ALA A 34 9.25 18.62 2.53
CA ALA A 34 10.51 19.16 2.99
C ALA A 34 10.37 20.52 3.68
N THR A 35 9.60 21.44 3.11
CA THR A 35 9.37 22.77 3.70
C THR A 35 8.57 22.65 5.00
N TYR A 36 7.53 21.81 5.03
CA TYR A 36 6.76 21.54 6.23
C TYR A 36 7.61 20.92 7.35
N LYS A 37 8.47 19.95 7.00
CA LYS A 37 9.40 19.33 7.95
C LYS A 37 10.40 20.34 8.51
N THR A 38 10.96 21.20 7.66
CA THR A 38 11.89 22.27 8.07
C THR A 38 11.21 23.26 9.02
N TRP A 39 9.93 23.59 8.78
CA TRP A 39 9.17 24.46 9.65
C TRP A 39 8.85 23.81 11.00
N THR A 40 8.43 22.56 11.02
CA THR A 40 7.95 21.89 12.24
C THR A 40 9.05 21.29 13.12
N ALA A 41 10.10 20.74 12.53
CA ALA A 41 11.18 20.04 13.25
C ALA A 41 12.50 20.82 13.30
N GLY A 42 12.54 22.05 12.76
CA GLY A 42 13.73 22.89 12.69
C GLY A 42 14.67 22.54 11.53
N ALA A 43 15.81 23.24 11.46
CA ALA A 43 16.77 23.19 10.35
C ALA A 43 17.68 21.95 10.36
N ALA A 44 17.14 20.74 10.61
CA ALA A 44 17.90 19.49 10.58
C ALA A 44 18.28 19.00 9.15
N GLY A 45 18.18 19.88 8.15
CA GLY A 45 18.47 19.54 6.76
C GLY A 45 17.42 18.65 6.08
N LEU A 46 17.58 18.48 4.77
CA LEU A 46 16.74 17.64 3.91
C LEU A 46 17.10 16.16 4.06
N MET A 47 16.98 15.61 5.27
CA MET A 47 17.20 14.17 5.46
C MET A 47 15.92 13.37 5.15
N PRO A 48 16.04 12.21 4.45
CA PRO A 48 14.91 11.32 4.21
C PRO A 48 14.34 10.80 5.52
N LEU A 49 13.06 10.36 5.51
CA LEU A 49 12.38 9.89 6.73
C LEU A 49 13.06 8.65 7.33
N MET A 50 13.59 7.78 6.47
CA MET A 50 14.47 6.69 6.86
C MET A 50 15.81 6.93 6.16
N THR A 51 16.84 7.16 6.96
CA THR A 51 18.22 7.16 6.53
C THR A 51 18.90 5.96 7.16
N SER A 52 19.50 5.09 6.34
CA SER A 52 20.45 4.12 6.85
C SER A 52 21.76 4.87 7.09
N ASN A 53 22.33 4.78 8.30
CA ASN A 53 23.65 5.34 8.61
C ASN A 53 24.77 4.50 7.96
N VAL A 54 24.67 4.26 6.66
CA VAL A 54 25.64 3.51 5.87
C VAL A 54 26.38 4.54 5.03
N LEU A 55 27.66 4.73 5.34
CA LEU A 55 28.53 5.60 4.55
C LEU A 55 28.84 4.92 3.21
N SER A 56 29.10 5.70 2.16
CA SER A 56 29.39 5.18 0.82
C SER A 56 30.58 4.21 0.76
N ASN A 57 31.47 4.25 1.76
CA ASN A 57 32.66 3.41 1.87
C ASN A 57 32.47 2.16 2.75
N GLU A 58 31.32 2.01 3.41
CA GLU A 58 31.05 0.89 4.32
C GLU A 58 30.39 -0.32 3.62
N GLY A 59 30.05 -0.18 2.33
CA GLY A 59 29.23 -1.15 1.61
C GLY A 59 29.95 -2.33 0.95
N VAL A 60 31.29 -2.33 0.83
CA VAL A 60 32.00 -3.39 0.07
C VAL A 60 33.30 -3.80 0.76
N LEU A 61 33.18 -4.67 1.77
CA LEU A 61 34.32 -5.34 2.43
C LEU A 61 34.36 -6.85 2.17
N SER A 62 33.52 -7.38 1.27
CA SER A 62 33.57 -8.80 0.91
C SER A 62 34.50 -9.02 -0.27
N GLY A 63 35.58 -9.79 -0.06
CA GLY A 63 36.49 -10.23 -1.12
C GLY A 63 35.87 -11.18 -2.15
N HIS A 64 34.57 -11.50 -2.01
CA HIS A 64 33.84 -12.43 -2.87
C HIS A 64 32.49 -11.84 -3.34
N PRO A 65 32.50 -10.91 -4.31
CA PRO A 65 31.28 -10.25 -4.80
C PRO A 65 30.28 -11.21 -5.45
N THR A 66 30.76 -12.29 -6.07
CA THR A 66 29.92 -13.31 -6.73
C THR A 66 29.08 -14.11 -5.73
N VAL A 67 29.65 -14.44 -4.58
CA VAL A 67 28.95 -15.19 -3.52
C VAL A 67 27.86 -14.33 -2.90
N MET A 68 28.14 -13.05 -2.65
CA MET A 68 27.14 -12.10 -2.14
C MET A 68 25.98 -11.93 -3.12
N LEU A 69 26.25 -11.77 -4.41
CA LEU A 69 25.22 -11.66 -5.44
C LEU A 69 24.31 -12.91 -5.49
N LEU A 70 24.89 -14.10 -5.30
CA LEU A 70 24.12 -15.34 -5.26
C LEU A 70 23.17 -15.37 -4.05
N PHE A 71 23.65 -14.94 -2.87
CA PHE A 71 22.82 -14.82 -1.68
C PHE A 71 21.72 -13.78 -1.85
N ASP A 72 22.03 -12.60 -2.41
CA ASP A 72 21.03 -11.55 -2.66
C ASP A 72 19.94 -12.03 -3.63
N THR A 73 20.33 -12.78 -4.66
CA THR A 73 19.39 -13.36 -5.62
C THR A 73 18.50 -14.41 -4.96
N ALA A 74 19.08 -15.31 -4.15
CA ALA A 74 18.32 -16.32 -3.43
C ALA A 74 17.37 -15.69 -2.39
N PHE A 75 17.83 -14.66 -1.68
CA PHE A 75 17.03 -13.91 -0.73
C PHE A 75 15.89 -13.14 -1.43
N GLY A 76 16.16 -12.55 -2.60
CA GLY A 76 15.15 -11.93 -3.45
C GLY A 76 14.06 -12.92 -3.88
N ALA A 77 14.44 -14.13 -4.31
CA ALA A 77 13.50 -15.18 -4.65
C ALA A 77 12.65 -15.62 -3.44
N PHE A 78 13.28 -15.79 -2.27
CA PHE A 78 12.60 -16.12 -1.03
C PHE A 78 11.59 -15.03 -0.62
N CYS A 79 11.99 -13.76 -0.67
CA CYS A 79 11.11 -12.62 -0.42
C CYS A 79 9.93 -12.59 -1.41
N GLY A 80 10.17 -12.92 -2.68
CA GLY A 80 9.12 -13.02 -3.70
C GLY A 80 8.08 -14.10 -3.37
N LEU A 81 8.52 -15.28 -2.93
CA LEU A 81 7.62 -16.37 -2.51
C LEU A 81 6.80 -15.98 -1.27
N LEU A 82 7.45 -15.37 -0.27
CA LEU A 82 6.77 -14.88 0.93
C LEU A 82 5.76 -13.77 0.61
N GLY A 83 6.13 -12.83 -0.26
CA GLY A 83 5.23 -11.78 -0.74
C GLY A 83 4.00 -12.36 -1.44
N GLY A 84 4.19 -13.35 -2.31
CA GLY A 84 3.08 -14.06 -2.96
C GLY A 84 2.18 -14.81 -1.99
N ALA A 85 2.76 -15.50 -1.00
CA ALA A 85 2.02 -16.18 0.07
C ALA A 85 1.21 -15.19 0.93
N TRP A 86 1.81 -14.06 1.28
CA TRP A 86 1.17 -12.97 2.01
C TRP A 86 -0.05 -12.43 1.27
N VAL A 87 0.09 -12.09 -0.02
CA VAL A 87 -1.01 -11.58 -0.85
C VAL A 87 -2.17 -12.58 -0.90
N ARG A 88 -1.88 -13.88 -1.03
CA ARG A 88 -2.91 -14.93 -1.00
C ARG A 88 -3.63 -14.99 0.35
N CYS A 89 -2.90 -14.90 1.46
CA CYS A 89 -3.50 -14.88 2.79
C CYS A 89 -4.37 -13.64 2.99
N HIS A 90 -3.86 -12.47 2.61
CA HIS A 90 -4.58 -11.21 2.66
C HIS A 90 -5.89 -11.26 1.85
N ALA A 91 -5.86 -11.81 0.62
CA ALA A 91 -7.05 -11.97 -0.20
C ALA A 91 -8.12 -12.87 0.46
N LYS A 92 -7.71 -13.97 1.11
CA LYS A 92 -8.62 -14.85 1.86
C LYS A 92 -9.28 -14.12 3.03
N VAL A 93 -8.49 -13.36 3.80
CA VAL A 93 -8.97 -12.59 4.95
C VAL A 93 -9.93 -11.49 4.51
N VAL A 94 -9.58 -10.71 3.48
CA VAL A 94 -10.47 -9.69 2.90
C VAL A 94 -11.78 -10.31 2.40
N GLY A 95 -11.71 -11.47 1.74
CA GLY A 95 -12.90 -12.21 1.30
C GLY A 95 -13.78 -12.66 2.47
N ALA A 96 -13.18 -13.15 3.56
CA ALA A 96 -13.89 -13.54 4.77
C ALA A 96 -14.58 -12.33 5.44
N MET A 97 -13.88 -11.21 5.57
CA MET A 97 -14.43 -9.96 6.11
C MET A 97 -15.61 -9.45 5.27
N LYS A 98 -15.50 -9.48 3.94
CA LYS A 98 -16.60 -9.11 3.04
C LYS A 98 -17.83 -10.00 3.25
N ARG A 99 -17.65 -11.33 3.31
CA ARG A 99 -18.76 -12.26 3.59
C ARG A 99 -19.40 -12.02 4.95
N TRP A 100 -18.61 -11.76 5.98
CA TRP A 100 -19.12 -11.43 7.31
C TRP A 100 -19.94 -10.14 7.30
N ARG A 101 -19.44 -9.08 6.64
CA ARG A 101 -20.16 -7.81 6.50
C ARG A 101 -21.50 -7.98 5.79
N LEU A 102 -21.56 -8.77 4.72
CA LEU A 102 -22.80 -9.05 3.98
C LEU A 102 -23.83 -9.82 4.83
N LYS A 103 -23.40 -10.85 5.58
CA LYS A 103 -24.29 -11.58 6.51
C LYS A 103 -24.91 -10.66 7.57
N THR A 104 -24.13 -9.72 8.10
CA THR A 104 -24.62 -8.75 9.10
C THR A 104 -25.64 -7.80 8.50
N GLN A 105 -25.42 -7.32 7.27
CA GLN A 105 -26.38 -6.46 6.57
C GLN A 105 -27.69 -7.20 6.25
N GLN A 106 -27.61 -8.45 5.80
CA GLN A 106 -28.79 -9.27 5.51
C GLN A 106 -29.64 -9.52 6.76
N LYS A 107 -29.02 -9.81 7.92
CA LYS A 107 -29.74 -9.94 9.19
C LYS A 107 -30.47 -8.66 9.60
N ARG A 108 -29.85 -7.48 9.38
CA ARG A 108 -30.49 -6.19 9.66
C ARG A 108 -31.68 -5.95 8.72
N LEU A 109 -31.53 -6.26 7.44
CA LEU A 109 -32.61 -6.15 6.46
C LEU A 109 -33.79 -7.06 6.80
N GLN A 110 -33.54 -8.33 7.14
CA GLN A 110 -34.57 -9.27 7.54
C GLN A 110 -35.34 -8.80 8.78
N LYS A 111 -34.63 -8.30 9.81
CA LYS A 111 -35.27 -7.72 10.99
C LYS A 111 -36.12 -6.49 10.65
N GLY A 112 -35.63 -5.64 9.73
CA GLY A 112 -36.38 -4.47 9.26
C GLY A 112 -37.65 -4.83 8.50
N ILE A 113 -37.60 -5.86 7.64
CA ILE A 113 -38.78 -6.36 6.91
C ILE A 113 -39.79 -6.97 7.89
N LEU A 114 -39.34 -7.80 8.84
CA LEU A 114 -40.21 -8.41 9.86
C LEU A 114 -40.91 -7.34 10.71
N ALA A 115 -40.18 -6.31 11.16
CA ALA A 115 -40.76 -5.23 11.95
C ALA A 115 -41.82 -4.43 11.17
N ARG A 116 -41.63 -4.24 9.85
CA ARG A 116 -42.63 -3.59 8.99
C ARG A 116 -43.88 -4.45 8.82
N ALA A 117 -43.73 -5.75 8.58
CA ALA A 117 -44.86 -6.67 8.47
C ALA A 117 -45.73 -6.68 9.75
N LEU A 118 -45.10 -6.68 10.93
CA LEU A 118 -45.81 -6.62 12.22
C LEU A 118 -46.58 -5.31 12.43
N LEU A 119 -46.08 -4.19 11.90
CA LEU A 119 -46.77 -2.90 11.97
C LEU A 119 -47.99 -2.86 11.05
N ASP A 120 -47.90 -3.47 9.86
CA ASP A 120 -49.02 -3.53 8.91
C ASP A 120 -50.17 -4.43 9.40
N ASP A 121 -49.87 -5.49 10.15
CA ASP A 121 -50.86 -6.40 10.74
C ASP A 121 -51.54 -5.84 12.01
N SER A 122 -51.16 -4.66 12.49
CA SER A 122 -51.77 -4.04 13.67
C SER A 122 -53.16 -3.47 13.32
N PRO A 123 -54.24 -3.87 14.00
CA PRO A 123 -55.59 -3.41 13.68
C PRO A 123 -55.69 -1.89 13.90
N LYS A 124 -56.18 -1.18 12.87
CA LYS A 124 -56.47 0.25 12.94
C LYS A 124 -57.67 0.46 13.89
N LEU A 125 -57.36 0.81 15.13
CA LEU A 125 -58.31 1.31 16.12
C LEU A 125 -58.74 2.74 15.78
#